data_AF-A0A2D9H5J7-F1
#
_entry.id   AF-A0A2D9H5J7-F1
#
_cell.length_a   1.000
_cell.length_b   1.000
_cell.length_c   1.000
_cell.angle_alpha   90.00
_cell.angle_beta   90.00
_cell.angle_gamma   90.00
#
_symmetry.space_group_name_H-M   'P 1'
#
loop_
_entity.id
_entity.type
_entity.pdbx_description
1 polymer ?
#
loop_
_entity_poly.entity_id
_entity_poly.type
_entity_poly.pdbx_seq_one_letter_code
_entity_poly.pdbx_strand_id
1 'polypeptide(L)' 'RFGFIVRYPQGKEGVTGYIWEPWHLRYLGVDTATAVYNSGLSLEEYLGITSVYS' A
#
# COMPACT_ATOMS: atom_id res chain seq x y z
N ARG A 1 4.35 7.13 10.53
CA ARG A 1 4.31 7.48 11.99
C ARG A 1 4.13 6.28 12.93
N PHE A 2 3.39 5.21 12.58
CA PHE A 2 3.23 4.02 13.46
C PHE A 2 3.61 2.69 12.80
N GLY A 3 4.24 2.73 11.63
CA GLY A 3 4.61 1.53 10.88
C GLY A 3 3.47 0.88 10.10
N PHE A 4 2.30 1.52 10.03
CA PHE A 4 1.16 1.05 9.25
C PHE A 4 0.90 1.93 8.04
N ILE A 5 0.39 1.30 6.98
CA ILE A 5 -0.23 1.94 5.83
C ILE A 5 -1.66 1.42 5.66
N VAL A 6 -2.53 2.20 5.00
CA VAL A 6 -3.76 1.65 4.41
C VAL A 6 -3.34 0.79 3.22
N ARG A 7 -3.59 -0.52 3.30
CA ARG A 7 -3.08 -1.49 2.33
C ARG A 7 -3.72 -1.32 0.95
N TYR A 8 -5.00 -0.94 0.94
CA TYR A 8 -5.80 -0.72 -0.26
C TYR A 8 -6.34 0.71 -0.27
N PRO A 9 -5.51 1.69 -0.70
CA PRO A 9 -5.89 3.09 -0.74
C PRO A 9 -6.85 3.39 -1.90
N GLN A 10 -7.63 4.45 -1.75
CA GLN A 10 -8.58 4.91 -2.76
C GLN A 10 -7.86 5.30 -4.05
N GLY A 11 -8.40 4.91 -5.20
CA GLY A 11 -7.85 5.25 -6.52
C GLY A 11 -6.66 4.39 -6.97
N LYS A 12 -6.34 3.32 -6.23
CA LYS A 12 -5.29 2.34 -6.57
C LYS A 12 -5.83 0.94 -6.86
N GLU A 13 -7.15 0.81 -7.03
CA GLU A 13 -7.85 -0.46 -7.22
C GLU A 13 -7.35 -1.22 -8.46
N GLY A 14 -7.01 -0.48 -9.53
CA GLY A 14 -6.44 -1.07 -10.75
C GLY A 14 -5.04 -1.66 -10.57
N VAL A 15 -4.32 -1.30 -9.51
CA VAL A 15 -2.98 -1.81 -9.21
C VAL A 15 -3.02 -2.89 -8.13
N THR A 16 -3.76 -2.62 -7.05
CA THR A 16 -3.87 -3.55 -5.91
C THR A 16 -4.79 -4.74 -6.21
N GLY A 17 -5.77 -4.56 -7.10
CA GLY A 17 -6.83 -5.54 -7.36
C GLY A 17 -7.95 -5.56 -6.31
N TYR A 18 -7.89 -4.68 -5.30
CA TYR A 18 -8.87 -4.59 -4.22
C TYR A 18 -9.53 -3.20 -4.20
N ILE A 19 -10.80 -3.16 -3.82
CA ILE A 19 -11.53 -1.90 -3.58
C ILE A 19 -10.87 -1.11 -2.44
N TRP A 20 -11.21 0.18 -2.33
CA TRP A 20 -10.77 1.00 -1.21
C TRP A 20 -11.23 0.42 0.14
N GLU A 21 -10.28 0.05 0.99
CA GLU A 21 -10.52 -0.49 2.34
C GLU A 21 -9.81 0.35 3.40
N PRO A 22 -10.40 1.46 3.88
CA PRO A 22 -9.76 2.35 4.86
C PRO A 22 -9.49 1.68 6.21
N TRP A 23 -10.14 0.55 6.51
CA TRP A 23 -9.92 -0.26 7.71
C TRP A 23 -8.74 -1.24 7.60
N HIS A 24 -8.26 -1.54 6.39
CA HIS A 24 -7.24 -2.56 6.17
C HIS A 24 -5.84 -1.99 6.35
N LEU A 25 -5.26 -2.22 7.51
CA LEU A 25 -3.92 -1.75 7.85
C LEU A 25 -2.87 -2.84 7.66
N ARG A 26 -1.76 -2.50 7.00
CA ARG A 26 -0.60 -3.38 6.85
C ARG A 26 0.59 -2.80 7.62
N TYR A 27 1.15 -3.58 8.54
CA TYR A 27 2.38 -3.22 9.23
C TYR A 27 3.61 -3.48 8.34
N LEU A 28 4.43 -2.46 8.12
CA LEU A 28 5.67 -2.52 7.35
C LEU A 28 6.91 -2.12 8.17
N GLY A 29 6.74 -1.74 9.44
CA GLY A 29 7.77 -1.04 10.21
C GLY A 29 7.74 0.47 9.95
N VAL A 30 8.23 1.25 10.92
CA VAL A 30 8.07 2.72 10.95
C VAL A 30 8.71 3.39 9.73
N ASP A 31 9.92 3.00 9.38
CA ASP A 31 10.69 3.63 8.30
C ASP A 31 10.05 3.34 6.94
N THR A 32 9.79 2.06 6.64
CA THR A 32 9.17 1.64 5.38
C THR A 32 7.77 2.21 5.21
N ALA A 33 6.92 2.15 6.24
CA ALA A 33 5.57 2.72 6.13
C ALA A 33 5.61 4.24 5.90
N THR A 34 6.59 4.93 6.47
CA THR A 34 6.77 6.37 6.26
C THR A 34 7.26 6.67 4.84
N ALA A 35 8.20 5.88 4.31
CA ALA A 35 8.67 6.01 2.92
C ALA A 35 7.54 5.76 1.91
N VAL A 36 6.75 4.69 2.12
CA VAL A 36 5.59 4.37 1.27
C VAL A 36 4.56 5.49 1.32
N TYR A 37 4.19 5.95 2.52
CA TYR A 37 3.22 7.05 2.68
C TYR A 37 3.67 8.33 1.97
N ASN A 38 4.93 8.73 2.13
CA ASN A 38 5.48 9.94 1.52
C ASN A 38 5.58 9.85 -0.01
N SER A 39 5.66 8.64 -0.58
CA SER A 39 5.69 8.44 -2.04
C SER A 39 4.32 8.67 -2.69
N GLY A 40 3.22 8.56 -1.94
CA GLY A 40 1.86 8.59 -2.50
C GLY A 40 1.49 7.35 -3.32
N LEU A 41 2.32 6.31 -3.29
CA LEU A 41 2.14 5.05 -4.01
C LEU A 41 1.44 3.99 -3.16
N SER A 42 0.82 3.01 -3.82
CA SER A 42 0.49 1.73 -3.23
C SER A 42 1.77 0.92 -2.92
N LEU A 43 1.64 -0.16 -2.16
CA LEU A 43 2.78 -0.99 -1.80
C LEU A 43 3.39 -1.68 -3.03
N GLU A 44 2.55 -2.14 -3.95
CA GLU A 44 2.91 -2.74 -5.23
C GLU A 44 3.75 -1.79 -6.08
N GLU A 45 3.25 -0.56 -6.28
CA GLU A 45 3.95 0.48 -7.03
C GLU A 45 5.29 0.83 -6.37
N TYR A 46 5.31 0.93 -5.03
CA TYR A 46 6.54 1.22 -4.29
C TYR A 46 7.60 0.13 -4.45
N LEU A 47 7.18 -1.15 -4.48
CA LEU A 47 8.07 -2.29 -4.65
C LEU A 47 8.37 -2.63 -6.11
N GLY A 48 7.66 -2.04 -7.07
CA GLY A 48 7.78 -2.36 -8.49
C GLY A 48 7.26 -3.77 -8.84
N ILE A 49 6.27 -4.27 -8.08
CA ILE A 49 5.68 -5.60 -8.27
C ILE A 49 4.23 -5.51 -8.69
N THR A 50 3.67 -6.61 -9.21
CA THR A 50 2.25 -6.74 -9.56
C THR A 50 1.52 -7.63 -8.56
N SER A 51 0.25 -7.33 -8.27
CA SER A 51 -0.63 -8.20 -7.47
C SER A 51 -1.25 -9.38 -8.23
N VAL A 52 -0.80 -9.61 -9.47
CA VAL A 52 -1.15 -10.79 -10.25
C VAL A 52 -0.27 -11.95 -9.79
N TYR A 53 -0.88 -12.98 -9.20
CA TYR A 53 -0.22 -14.26 -8.98
C TYR A 53 -0.27 -15.05 -10.29
N SER A 54 0.90 -15.34 -10.87
CA SER A 54 1.05 -16.24 -12.03
C SER A 54 0.85 -17.70 -11.64
#